data_AF-A0A8T3SX67-F1
#
_entry.id   AF-A0A8T3SX67-F1
#
_cell.length_a   1.000
_cell.length_b   1.000
_cell.length_c   1.000
_cell.angle_alpha   90.00
_cell.angle_beta   90.00
_cell.angle_gamma   90.00
#
_symmetry.space_group_name_H-M   'P 1'
#
loop_
_entity.id
_entity.type
_entity.pdbx_description
1 polymer ?
#
loop_
_entity_poly.entity_id
_entity_poly.type
_entity_poly.pdbx_seq_one_letter_code
_entity_poly.pdbx_strand_id
1 'polypeptide(L)'
;MEIEGLRNDAPQHQQPVDPKPRDTAVDEATQARAIPDDAMPIIPVRGLVLFPGVILPISLSRDISIAAAQAGARGERPVGVVLQ
;
A
#
# COMPACT_ATOMS: atom_id res chain seq x y z
N MET A 1 -43.76 -14.28 43.46
CA MET A 1 -43.67 -15.16 42.29
C MET A 1 -42.70 -14.49 41.34
N GLU A 2 -41.42 -14.82 41.44
CA GLU A 2 -40.46 -14.68 40.33
C GLU A 2 -39.45 -15.83 40.48
N ILE A 3 -39.16 -16.42 39.33
CA ILE A 3 -38.44 -17.65 39.07
C ILE A 3 -37.13 -17.24 38.42
N GLU A 4 -36.00 -17.45 39.08
CA GLU A 4 -34.70 -17.42 38.40
C GLU A 4 -33.76 -18.28 39.24
N GLY A 5 -33.46 -19.51 38.83
CA GLY A 5 -32.94 -19.79 37.50
C GLY A 5 -31.46 -20.03 37.69
N LEU A 6 -31.17 -21.24 38.18
CA LEU A 6 -29.90 -21.97 38.12
C LEU A 6 -28.80 -21.22 37.35
N ARG A 7 -28.03 -20.38 38.07
CA ARG A 7 -26.87 -19.71 37.49
C ARG A 7 -25.78 -20.74 37.26
N ASN A 8 -25.58 -21.01 35.99
CA ASN A 8 -24.62 -21.91 35.38
C ASN A 8 -23.17 -21.50 35.74
N ASP A 9 -22.48 -22.32 36.52
CA ASP A 9 -21.04 -22.20 36.78
C ASP A 9 -20.26 -22.72 35.56
N ALA A 10 -19.98 -21.82 34.61
CA ALA A 10 -18.99 -22.06 33.57
C ALA A 10 -17.65 -21.42 33.99
N PRO A 11 -16.51 -22.14 33.92
CA PRO A 11 -15.20 -21.55 34.18
C PRO A 11 -14.84 -20.59 33.05
N GLN A 12 -14.80 -19.29 33.37
CA GLN A 12 -14.38 -18.23 32.45
C GLN A 12 -12.87 -18.30 32.20
N HIS A 13 -12.42 -19.23 31.36
CA HIS A 13 -11.14 -19.14 30.66
C HIS A 13 -11.37 -18.47 29.30
N GLN A 14 -11.57 -17.15 29.33
CA GLN A 14 -11.45 -16.33 28.13
C GLN A 14 -10.83 -15.00 28.55
N GLN A 15 -9.51 -14.97 28.52
CA GLN A 15 -8.74 -13.73 28.61
C GLN A 15 -9.30 -12.74 27.58
N PRO A 16 -9.50 -11.46 27.94
CA PRO A 16 -9.88 -10.43 27.00
C PRO A 16 -8.83 -10.41 25.87
N VAL A 17 -9.26 -10.74 24.66
CA VAL A 17 -8.52 -10.35 23.47
C VAL A 17 -8.61 -8.84 23.39
N ASP A 18 -7.63 -8.16 23.98
CA ASP A 18 -7.47 -6.72 23.82
C ASP A 18 -7.53 -6.41 22.32
N PRO A 19 -8.50 -5.62 21.84
CA PRO A 19 -8.45 -5.13 20.48
C PRO A 19 -7.27 -4.16 20.45
N LYS A 20 -6.10 -4.64 20.00
CA LYS A 20 -5.00 -3.78 19.61
C LYS A 20 -5.60 -2.65 18.76
N PRO A 21 -5.47 -1.37 19.18
CA PRO A 21 -5.91 -0.25 18.37
C PRO A 21 -5.27 -0.39 16.99
N ARG A 22 -6.08 -0.51 15.95
CA ARG A 22 -5.60 -0.56 14.55
C ARG A 22 -5.33 0.84 14.02
N ASP A 23 -4.87 1.72 14.88
CA ASP A 23 -4.68 3.15 14.61
C ASP A 23 -3.23 3.54 14.92
N THR A 24 -2.24 2.89 14.28
CA THR A 24 -0.85 3.40 14.28
C THR A 24 0.09 2.86 13.19
N ALA A 25 -0.38 2.15 12.16
CA ALA A 25 0.51 1.64 11.09
C ALA A 25 0.44 2.44 9.78
N VAL A 26 0.01 3.70 9.83
CA VAL A 26 0.13 4.65 8.70
C VAL A 26 1.34 5.58 8.85
N ASP A 27 2.18 5.40 9.88
CA ASP A 27 3.26 6.35 10.21
C ASP A 27 4.64 5.71 10.48
N GLU A 28 4.95 4.57 9.84
CA GLU A 28 6.30 3.95 9.93
C GLU A 28 6.96 3.65 8.56
N ALA A 29 6.44 4.22 7.47
CA ALA A 29 7.03 4.05 6.12
C ALA A 29 8.00 5.18 5.71
N THR A 30 8.30 6.14 6.59
CA THR A 30 9.24 7.25 6.37
C THR A 30 10.52 7.10 7.20
N GLN A 31 10.87 5.87 7.62
CA GLN A 31 12.31 5.62 7.78
C GLN A 31 12.88 5.74 6.37
N ALA A 32 13.74 6.74 6.15
CA ALA A 32 14.48 6.97 4.92
C ALA A 32 15.37 5.75 4.64
N ARG A 33 14.74 4.65 4.21
CA ARG A 33 15.43 3.48 3.74
C ARG A 33 16.15 3.96 2.51
N ALA A 34 17.48 3.95 2.58
CA ALA A 34 18.31 4.33 1.45
C ALA A 34 17.78 3.59 0.23
N ILE A 35 17.24 4.35 -0.72
CA ILE A 35 16.71 3.78 -1.95
C ILE A 35 17.93 3.21 -2.67
N PRO A 36 17.93 1.92 -3.04
CA PRO A 36 19.03 1.32 -3.77
C PRO A 36 19.33 2.09 -5.05
N ASP A 37 20.61 2.15 -5.43
CA ASP A 37 21.02 2.83 -6.66
C ASP A 37 20.49 2.16 -7.92
N ASP A 38 19.98 0.93 -7.84
CA ASP A 38 19.34 0.19 -8.93
C ASP A 38 17.79 0.26 -8.87
N ALA A 39 17.22 1.04 -7.94
CA ALA A 39 15.78 1.17 -7.83
C ALA A 39 15.19 1.83 -9.08
N MET A 40 14.18 1.17 -9.66
CA MET A 40 13.43 1.67 -10.81
C MET A 40 12.11 2.29 -10.36
N PRO A 41 11.84 3.57 -10.69
CA PRO A 41 10.54 4.19 -10.41
C PRO A 41 9.42 3.48 -11.18
N ILE A 42 8.29 3.27 -10.52
CA ILE A 42 7.10 2.63 -11.11
C ILE A 42 5.96 3.63 -11.22
N ILE A 43 5.36 3.71 -12.41
CA ILE A 43 4.18 4.53 -12.68
C ILE A 43 2.99 3.60 -12.96
N PRO A 44 1.94 3.61 -12.11
CA PRO A 44 0.72 2.89 -12.39
C PRO A 44 -0.09 3.61 -13.48
N VAL A 45 -0.49 2.88 -14.51
CA VAL A 45 -1.36 3.33 -15.59
C VAL A 45 -2.53 2.35 -15.71
N ARG A 46 -3.75 2.88 -15.80
CA ARG A 46 -4.97 2.08 -15.86
C ARG A 46 -5.57 2.12 -17.26
N GLY A 47 -6.19 1.02 -17.69
CA GLY A 47 -6.92 0.98 -18.96
C GLY A 47 -6.01 1.04 -20.20
N LEU A 48 -4.75 0.62 -20.05
CA LEU A 48 -3.77 0.54 -21.13
C LEU A 48 -3.15 -0.86 -21.14
N VAL A 49 -2.92 -1.43 -22.31
CA VAL A 49 -2.07 -2.61 -22.51
C VAL A 49 -0.97 -2.22 -23.50
N LEU A 50 0.29 -2.40 -23.11
CA LEU A 50 1.45 -2.11 -23.95
C LEU A 50 1.96 -3.40 -24.59
N PHE A 51 2.27 -3.31 -25.87
CA PHE A 51 2.98 -4.34 -26.63
C PHE A 51 4.38 -3.84 -27.00
N PRO A 52 5.37 -4.73 -27.16
CA PRO A 52 6.70 -4.35 -27.62
C PRO A 52 6.67 -3.54 -28.93
N GLY A 53 7.44 -2.46 -28.98
CA GLY A 53 7.56 -1.59 -30.17
C GLY A 53 6.52 -0.47 -30.28
N VAL A 54 5.55 -0.37 -29.36
CA VAL A 54 4.54 0.70 -29.37
C VAL A 54 5.10 1.98 -28.76
N ILE A 55 4.90 3.11 -29.44
CA ILE A 55 5.20 4.46 -28.95
C ILE A 55 3.89 5.24 -28.88
N LEU A 56 3.54 5.74 -27.70
CA LEU A 56 2.31 6.51 -27.51
C LEU A 56 2.50 7.62 -26.45
N PRO A 57 1.81 8.76 -26.59
CA PRO A 57 1.83 9.81 -25.59
C PRO A 57 0.95 9.43 -24.38
N ILE A 58 1.49 9.53 -23.16
CA ILE A 58 0.73 9.36 -21.92
C ILE A 58 0.75 10.64 -21.09
N SER A 59 -0.41 11.01 -20.55
CA SER A 59 -0.54 12.16 -19.66
C SER A 59 -0.48 11.71 -18.20
N LEU A 60 0.41 12.33 -17.42
CA LEU A 60 0.53 12.12 -15.98
C LEU A 60 -0.10 13.29 -15.23
N SER A 61 -1.02 13.01 -14.30
CA SER A 61 -1.70 14.05 -13.52
C SER A 61 -1.40 14.01 -12.02
N ARG A 62 -0.90 12.89 -11.49
CA ARG A 62 -0.62 12.75 -10.06
C ARG A 62 0.81 13.20 -9.75
N ASP A 63 0.98 14.01 -8.73
CA ASP A 63 2.29 14.53 -8.32
C ASP A 63 3.32 13.43 -8.11
N ILE A 64 2.93 12.32 -7.48
CA ILE A 64 3.81 11.17 -7.27
C ILE A 64 4.22 10.49 -8.58
N SER A 65 3.34 10.42 -9.58
CA SER A 65 3.65 9.86 -10.90
C SER A 65 4.59 10.78 -11.67
N ILE A 66 4.37 12.10 -11.57
CA ILE A 66 5.23 13.12 -12.18
C ILE A 66 6.63 13.07 -11.54
N ALA A 67 6.70 13.02 -10.21
CA ALA A 67 7.97 12.90 -9.49
C ALA A 67 8.74 11.62 -9.86
N ALA A 68 8.05 10.49 -10.00
CA ALA A 68 8.63 9.22 -10.43
C ALA A 68 9.19 9.30 -11.87
N ALA A 69 8.42 9.88 -12.81
CA ALA A 69 8.88 10.09 -14.19
C ALA A 69 10.12 11.00 -14.24
N GLN A 70 10.10 12.09 -13.48
CA GLN A 70 11.22 13.01 -13.40
C GLN A 70 12.46 12.39 -12.74
N ALA A 71 12.29 11.52 -11.74
CA ALA A 71 13.39 10.80 -11.11
C ALA A 71 14.10 9.88 -12.13
N GLY A 72 13.33 9.16 -12.95
CA GLY A 72 13.89 8.35 -14.05
C GLY A 72 14.58 9.22 -15.11
N ALA A 73 13.93 10.30 -15.54
CA ALA A 73 14.47 11.21 -16.55
C ALA A 73 15.78 11.88 -16.11
N ARG A 74 15.87 12.35 -14.86
CA ARG A 74 17.09 12.98 -14.32
C ARG A 74 18.23 11.98 -14.11
N GLY A 75 17.90 10.74 -13.75
CA GLY A 75 18.89 9.69 -13.55
C GLY A 75 19.31 8.97 -14.84
N GLU A 76 18.74 9.34 -16.00
CA GLU A 76 18.84 8.58 -17.26
C GLU A 76 18.53 7.09 -17.07
N ARG A 77 17.56 6.79 -16.19
CA ARG A 77 17.18 5.43 -15.81
C ARG A 77 15.85 5.04 -16.45
N PRO A 78 15.67 3.75 -16.77
CA PRO A 78 14.37 3.26 -17.20
C PRO A 78 13.31 3.52 -16.12
N VAL A 79 12.07 3.70 -16.56
CA VAL A 79 10.89 3.81 -15.70
C VAL A 79 10.01 2.62 -15.99
N GLY A 80 9.57 1.92 -14.95
CA GLY A 80 8.62 0.83 -15.09
C GLY A 80 7.20 1.38 -15.18
N VAL A 81 6.41 0.86 -16.11
CA VAL A 81 4.98 1.18 -16.21
C VAL A 81 4.20 -0.08 -15.86
N VAL A 82 3.37 0.00 -14.82
CA VAL A 82 2.49 -1.09 -14.42
C VAL A 82 1.10 -0.82 -14.96
N LEU A 83 0.58 -1.80 -15.69
CA LEU A 83 -0.71 -1.75 -16.33
C LEU A 83 -1.73 -2.48 -15.44
N GLN A 84 -2.83 -1.81 -15.10
CA GLN A 84 -3.88 -2.31 -14.21
C GLN A 84 -5.25 -2.32 -14.88
#